data_AF-A0A956HGC7-F1
#
_entry.id   AF-A0A956HGC7-F1
#
_cell.length_a   1.000
_cell.length_b   1.000
_cell.length_c   1.000
_cell.angle_alpha   90.00
_cell.angle_beta   90.00
_cell.angle_gamma   90.00
#
_symmetry.space_group_name_H-M   'P 1'
#
loop_
_entity.id
_entity.type
_entity.pdbx_description
1 polymer ?
#
loop_
_entity_poly.entity_id
_entity_poly.type
_entity_poly.pdbx_seq_one_letter_code
_entity_poly.pdbx_strand_id
1 'polypeptide(L)'
;AEQAEQAELDVDVARPSLTVERGGGLTVATRDTDKGVVYVVSDGTQEVRFRYWKKDRGGKEDPYNVSRYAGGKAGLADDDRLRKAGYSAAELGILKANALKESGGKFGAINTWDNQIVSWGMAQFAGHAGTLAKLLSFLKESPRSQAAYARLFVANGVDVDYGAYPYLNKGELSSRKGWHVVVRGHDGAEYRGDPGWAYLRTRPRLVGAFMLAGNDPDLAVGQCLFWRAAFLTPAINRVVGKRDAGGGAPISDFLTSQYGLALIVRLGNWMPAYVRKWTDDFIDALASEHPKRRVHDPKSWDQALEEAFCEKVKDRRRAVKKGSYDTYALDLDRARGSFTPGREDD
;
A
#
# COMPACT_ATOMS: atom_id res chain seq x y z
N ALA A 1 -1.11 0.33 24.66
CA ALA A 1 -2.27 1.06 24.12
C ALA A 1 -2.86 0.32 22.91
N GLU A 2 -2.15 0.19 21.79
CA GLU A 2 -2.66 -0.44 20.56
C GLU A 2 -3.05 -1.92 20.73
N GLN A 3 -2.26 -2.72 21.46
CA GLN A 3 -2.61 -4.12 21.79
C GLN A 3 -3.78 -4.25 22.79
N ALA A 4 -3.94 -3.29 23.70
CA ALA A 4 -5.03 -3.27 24.68
C ALA A 4 -6.37 -2.92 24.00
N GLU A 5 -6.37 -1.96 23.07
CA GLU A 5 -7.56 -1.59 22.28
C GLU A 5 -7.94 -2.64 21.22
N GLN A 6 -6.98 -3.39 20.69
CA GLN A 6 -7.25 -4.52 19.80
C GLN A 6 -7.99 -5.64 20.55
N ALA A 7 -7.57 -5.95 21.79
CA ALA A 7 -8.25 -6.91 22.65
C ALA A 7 -9.67 -6.46 23.06
N GLU A 8 -9.94 -5.15 23.07
CA GLU A 8 -11.26 -4.58 23.38
C GLU A 8 -12.29 -4.70 22.26
N LEU A 9 -11.88 -4.90 21.00
CA LEU A 9 -12.82 -5.26 19.92
C LEU A 9 -13.17 -6.77 19.94
N ASP A 10 -12.40 -7.57 20.68
CA ASP A 10 -12.60 -9.01 20.83
C ASP A 10 -13.42 -9.37 22.08
N VAL A 11 -13.48 -8.48 23.08
CA VAL A 11 -14.27 -8.66 24.31
C VAL A 11 -15.46 -7.70 24.30
N ASP A 12 -16.58 -8.13 23.70
CA ASP A 12 -17.90 -7.64 24.13
C ASP A 12 -19.01 -8.59 23.69
N VAL A 13 -19.50 -9.38 24.66
CA VAL A 13 -20.60 -10.33 24.53
C VAL A 13 -21.63 -10.00 25.60
N ALA A 14 -22.56 -9.07 25.33
CA ALA A 14 -23.93 -9.11 25.86
C ALA A 14 -24.82 -7.94 25.38
N ARG A 15 -25.92 -8.29 24.70
CA ARG A 15 -27.23 -7.59 24.51
C ARG A 15 -27.42 -6.65 23.30
N PRO A 16 -28.63 -6.61 22.69
CA PRO A 16 -28.80 -6.13 21.32
C PRO A 16 -29.72 -4.90 21.14
N SER A 17 -29.24 -3.92 20.38
CA SER A 17 -29.98 -3.17 19.37
C SER A 17 -29.49 -3.63 17.99
N LEU A 18 -29.86 -4.85 17.59
CA LEU A 18 -29.39 -5.47 16.35
C LEU A 18 -30.16 -4.92 15.14
N THR A 19 -29.75 -3.78 14.61
CA THR A 19 -30.10 -3.45 13.21
C THR A 19 -29.21 -4.30 12.30
N VAL A 20 -29.84 -5.16 11.49
CA VAL A 20 -29.14 -6.02 10.53
C VAL A 20 -29.43 -5.54 9.12
N GLU A 21 -28.44 -4.94 8.47
CA GLU A 21 -28.48 -4.66 7.03
C GLU A 21 -27.97 -5.88 6.26
N ARG A 22 -28.60 -6.22 5.14
CA ARG A 22 -28.15 -7.27 4.22
C ARG A 22 -28.00 -6.69 2.82
N GLY A 23 -26.88 -7.00 2.16
CA GLY A 23 -26.65 -6.59 0.78
C GLY A 23 -25.35 -7.18 0.24
N GLY A 24 -25.34 -7.58 -1.03
CA GLY A 24 -24.13 -8.09 -1.69
C GLY A 24 -23.49 -9.31 -1.03
N GLY A 25 -24.29 -10.15 -0.38
CA GLY A 25 -23.79 -11.31 0.38
C GLY A 25 -23.19 -10.97 1.74
N LEU A 26 -23.22 -9.70 2.16
CA LEU A 26 -22.74 -9.26 3.47
C LEU A 26 -23.90 -8.95 4.42
N THR A 27 -23.66 -9.23 5.70
CA THR A 27 -24.48 -8.77 6.82
C THR A 27 -23.72 -7.70 7.60
N VAL A 28 -24.42 -6.63 7.98
CA VAL A 28 -23.90 -5.63 8.92
C VAL A 28 -24.79 -5.64 10.15
N ALA A 29 -24.21 -5.96 11.30
CA ALA A 29 -24.83 -5.80 12.60
C ALA A 29 -24.24 -4.59 13.32
N THR A 30 -25.10 -3.71 13.80
CA THR A 30 -24.73 -2.58 14.65
C THR A 30 -24.86 -2.97 16.11
N ARG A 31 -23.88 -2.59 16.95
CA ARG A 31 -23.91 -2.80 18.40
C ARG A 31 -23.53 -1.52 19.13
N ASP A 32 -24.41 -1.06 20.02
CA ASP A 32 -24.09 0.00 20.96
C ASP A 32 -23.24 -0.56 22.11
N THR A 33 -22.15 0.13 22.45
CA THR A 33 -21.30 -0.19 23.60
C THR A 33 -21.04 1.09 24.40
N ASP A 34 -20.58 0.97 25.65
CA ASP A 34 -20.21 2.12 26.48
C ASP A 34 -19.15 3.03 25.82
N LYS A 35 -18.39 2.47 24.88
CA LYS A 35 -17.32 3.13 24.13
C LYS A 35 -17.76 3.56 22.71
N GLY A 36 -19.05 3.51 22.40
CA GLY A 36 -19.64 3.92 21.13
C GLY A 36 -20.08 2.75 20.24
N VAL A 37 -20.46 3.08 19.00
CA VAL A 37 -21.05 2.13 18.05
C VAL A 37 -19.98 1.24 17.41
N VAL A 38 -20.18 -0.08 17.51
CA VAL A 38 -19.38 -1.11 16.83
C VAL A 38 -20.18 -1.65 15.65
N TYR A 39 -19.53 -1.70 14.50
CA TYR A 39 -20.04 -2.36 13.31
C TYR A 39 -19.38 -3.72 13.18
N VAL A 40 -20.23 -4.73 13.00
CA VAL A 40 -19.84 -6.12 12.80
C VAL A 40 -20.26 -6.52 11.40
N VAL A 41 -19.29 -6.81 10.53
CA VAL A 41 -19.54 -7.13 9.12
C VAL A 41 -19.10 -8.56 8.84
N SER A 42 -19.99 -9.36 8.24
CA SER A 42 -19.75 -10.77 7.96
C SER A 42 -20.17 -11.16 6.55
N ASP A 43 -19.44 -12.11 5.96
CA ASP A 43 -19.81 -12.80 4.71
C ASP A 43 -20.43 -14.19 4.96
N GLY A 44 -20.78 -14.49 6.22
CA GLY A 44 -21.27 -15.79 6.68
C GLY A 44 -20.17 -16.82 7.02
N THR A 45 -18.92 -16.58 6.61
CA THR A 45 -17.77 -17.46 6.91
C THR A 45 -16.74 -16.78 7.80
N GLN A 46 -16.66 -15.46 7.72
CA GLN A 46 -15.71 -14.62 8.44
C GLN A 46 -16.42 -13.37 8.95
N GLU A 47 -15.79 -12.71 9.90
CA GLU A 47 -16.30 -11.48 10.50
C GLU A 47 -15.16 -10.51 10.77
N VAL A 48 -15.44 -9.22 10.55
CA VAL A 48 -14.58 -8.10 10.91
C VAL A 48 -15.36 -7.10 11.74
N ARG A 49 -14.67 -6.40 12.64
CA ARG A 49 -15.29 -5.44 13.55
C ARG A 49 -14.54 -4.13 13.55
N PHE A 50 -15.25 -3.02 13.53
CA PHE A 50 -14.63 -1.70 13.63
C PHE A 50 -15.60 -0.67 14.21
N ARG A 51 -15.08 0.54 14.47
CA ARG A 51 -15.83 1.71 14.94
C ARG A 51 -15.41 2.93 14.13
N TYR A 52 -16.28 3.93 14.04
CA TYR A 52 -15.85 5.28 13.64
C TYR A 52 -15.34 6.03 14.87
N TRP A 53 -14.11 6.51 14.80
CA TRP A 53 -13.44 7.19 15.90
C TRP A 53 -13.61 8.70 15.77
N LYS A 54 -14.06 9.38 16.84
CA LYS A 54 -14.36 10.82 16.78
C LYS A 54 -13.17 11.69 16.35
N LYS A 55 -11.95 11.30 16.71
CA LYS A 55 -10.73 12.06 16.41
C LYS A 55 -9.79 11.22 15.57
N ASP A 56 -9.16 11.86 14.59
CA ASP A 56 -8.00 11.30 13.90
C ASP A 56 -6.75 11.26 14.81
N ARG A 57 -5.65 10.71 14.30
CA ARG A 57 -4.37 10.67 15.03
C ARG A 57 -3.78 12.07 15.31
N GLY A 58 -4.23 13.10 14.59
CA GLY A 58 -3.85 14.50 14.79
C GLY A 58 -4.78 15.27 15.73
N GLY A 59 -5.83 14.63 16.26
CA GLY A 59 -6.82 15.25 17.15
C GLY A 59 -7.94 16.01 16.43
N LYS A 60 -7.97 16.02 15.09
CA LYS A 60 -9.04 16.64 14.30
C LYS A 60 -10.28 15.75 14.32
N GLU A 61 -11.46 16.37 14.40
CA GLU A 61 -12.71 15.63 14.32
C GLU A 61 -12.96 15.10 12.90
N ASP A 62 -13.25 13.80 12.82
CA ASP A 62 -13.64 13.13 11.59
C ASP A 62 -14.67 12.04 11.94
N PRO A 63 -15.96 12.25 11.65
CA PRO A 63 -17.02 11.31 12.02
C PRO A 63 -16.95 9.97 11.27
N TYR A 64 -16.09 9.86 10.26
CA TYR A 64 -15.93 8.66 9.44
C TYR A 64 -14.50 8.14 9.48
N ASN A 65 -13.75 8.40 10.55
CA ASN A 65 -12.41 7.86 10.73
C ASN A 65 -12.47 6.38 11.14
N VAL A 66 -11.91 5.54 10.30
CA VAL A 66 -11.58 4.15 10.58
C VAL A 66 -10.07 4.04 10.50
N SER A 67 -9.44 3.72 11.62
CA SER A 67 -7.99 3.52 11.72
C SER A 67 -7.63 2.20 12.40
N ARG A 68 -8.63 1.46 12.86
CA ARG A 68 -8.49 0.22 13.63
C ARG A 68 -9.66 -0.71 13.38
N TYR A 69 -9.37 -2.00 13.39
CA TYR A 69 -10.37 -3.05 13.22
C TYR A 69 -9.87 -4.39 13.78
N ALA A 70 -10.79 -5.30 14.06
CA ALA A 70 -10.56 -6.69 14.45
C ALA A 70 -11.04 -7.67 13.37
N GLY A 71 -10.59 -8.92 13.45
CA GLY A 71 -10.89 -9.97 12.47
C GLY A 71 -9.97 -10.01 11.25
N GLY A 72 -8.95 -9.15 11.18
CA GLY A 72 -7.95 -9.17 10.11
C GLY A 72 -6.97 -10.33 10.24
N LYS A 73 -6.81 -11.12 9.18
CA LYS A 73 -5.86 -12.25 9.09
C LYS A 73 -4.49 -11.78 8.60
N ALA A 74 -3.45 -12.45 9.09
CA ALA A 74 -2.06 -12.29 8.64
C ALA A 74 -1.55 -13.60 8.04
N GLY A 75 -0.40 -13.56 7.35
CA GLY A 75 0.25 -14.75 6.79
C GLY A 75 -0.47 -15.40 5.60
N LEU A 76 -1.39 -14.69 4.95
CA LEU A 76 -2.18 -15.22 3.82
C LEU A 76 -1.41 -15.36 2.51
N ALA A 77 -0.32 -14.60 2.37
CA ALA A 77 0.63 -14.66 1.27
C ALA A 77 1.99 -15.08 1.83
N ASP A 78 2.11 -16.35 2.19
CA ASP A 78 3.38 -16.95 2.61
C ASP A 78 4.43 -16.95 1.48
N ASP A 79 5.69 -17.19 1.86
CA ASP A 79 6.84 -17.15 0.95
C ASP A 79 6.69 -18.13 -0.20
N ASP A 80 6.20 -19.35 0.05
CA ASP A 80 6.04 -20.38 -0.98
C ASP A 80 5.03 -19.97 -2.04
N ARG A 81 3.89 -19.41 -1.62
CA ARG A 81 2.87 -18.88 -2.52
C ARG A 81 3.40 -17.72 -3.35
N LEU A 82 4.16 -16.82 -2.74
CA LEU A 82 4.72 -15.67 -3.44
C LEU A 82 5.86 -16.07 -4.39
N ARG A 83 6.71 -17.04 -4.02
CA ARG A 83 7.72 -17.63 -4.92
C ARG A 83 7.07 -18.30 -6.12
N LYS A 84 6.01 -19.09 -5.90
CA LYS A 84 5.19 -19.67 -6.99
C LYS A 84 4.52 -18.61 -7.87
N ALA A 85 4.25 -17.42 -7.30
CA ALA A 85 3.74 -16.27 -8.03
C ALA A 85 4.84 -15.42 -8.70
N GLY A 86 6.11 -15.84 -8.61
CA GLY A 86 7.24 -15.31 -9.37
C GLY A 86 8.18 -14.37 -8.61
N TYR A 87 8.05 -14.26 -7.28
CA TYR A 87 9.03 -13.53 -6.45
C TYR A 87 10.33 -14.33 -6.25
N SER A 88 11.47 -13.65 -6.28
CA SER A 88 12.75 -14.14 -5.72
C SER A 88 12.76 -14.05 -4.20
N ALA A 89 13.71 -14.74 -3.57
CA ALA A 89 14.03 -14.55 -2.16
C ALA A 89 14.37 -13.07 -1.85
N ALA A 90 15.18 -12.43 -2.70
CA ALA A 90 15.57 -11.03 -2.53
C ALA A 90 14.38 -10.06 -2.61
N GLU A 91 13.49 -10.22 -3.59
CA GLU A 91 12.28 -9.39 -3.72
C GLU A 91 11.32 -9.60 -2.52
N LEU A 92 11.25 -10.81 -1.96
CA LEU A 92 10.47 -11.08 -0.73
C LEU A 92 11.03 -10.35 0.47
N GLY A 93 12.35 -10.30 0.64
CA GLY A 93 13.00 -9.51 1.68
C GLY A 93 12.57 -8.04 1.58
N ILE A 94 12.67 -7.47 0.38
CA ILE A 94 12.27 -6.07 0.14
C ILE A 94 10.77 -5.84 0.39
N LEU A 95 9.89 -6.74 -0.05
CA LEU A 95 8.45 -6.67 0.20
C LEU A 95 8.13 -6.66 1.70
N LYS A 96 8.73 -7.58 2.46
CA LYS A 96 8.54 -7.70 3.92
C LYS A 96 8.96 -6.43 4.63
N ALA A 97 10.14 -5.90 4.28
CA ALA A 97 10.68 -4.67 4.86
C ALA A 97 9.85 -3.42 4.50
N ASN A 98 9.30 -3.35 3.28
CA ASN A 98 8.60 -2.16 2.78
C ASN A 98 7.13 -2.08 3.15
N ALA A 99 6.42 -3.19 3.01
CA ALA A 99 4.97 -3.15 2.89
C ALA A 99 4.31 -3.98 3.97
N LEU A 100 4.73 -5.24 4.17
CA LEU A 100 4.10 -6.10 5.18
C LEU A 100 4.34 -5.59 6.62
N LYS A 101 5.48 -4.96 6.91
CA LYS A 101 5.74 -4.38 8.23
C LYS A 101 4.77 -3.26 8.61
N GLU A 102 4.30 -2.45 7.65
CA GLU A 102 3.42 -1.30 7.95
C GLU A 102 2.01 -1.72 8.37
N SER A 103 1.51 -2.79 7.78
CA SER A 103 0.19 -3.33 8.05
C SER A 103 0.17 -4.41 9.13
N GLY A 104 1.33 -4.75 9.71
CA GLY A 104 1.49 -5.91 10.60
C GLY A 104 1.17 -7.23 9.89
N GLY A 105 1.39 -7.30 8.58
CA GLY A 105 1.10 -8.46 7.73
C GLY A 105 -0.39 -8.62 7.38
N LYS A 106 -1.24 -7.64 7.70
CA LYS A 106 -2.68 -7.68 7.39
C LYS A 106 -2.97 -7.06 6.03
N PHE A 107 -3.72 -7.78 5.20
CA PHE A 107 -4.09 -7.31 3.85
C PHE A 107 -5.41 -6.55 3.83
N GLY A 108 -6.13 -6.49 4.96
CA GLY A 108 -7.40 -5.78 5.13
C GLY A 108 -7.28 -4.44 5.85
N ALA A 109 -6.06 -3.99 6.14
CA ALA A 109 -5.83 -2.74 6.85
C ALA A 109 -6.41 -1.57 6.05
N ILE A 110 -7.36 -0.85 6.65
CA ILE A 110 -8.01 0.32 6.05
C ILE A 110 -7.80 1.54 6.92
N ASN A 111 -7.57 2.66 6.26
CA ASN A 111 -7.46 3.98 6.84
C ASN A 111 -8.38 4.96 6.09
N THR A 112 -9.11 5.82 6.80
CA THR A 112 -9.94 6.85 6.17
C THR A 112 -9.68 8.28 6.65
N TRP A 113 -8.83 8.53 7.63
CA TRP A 113 -8.76 9.86 8.27
C TRP A 113 -7.90 10.91 7.55
N ASP A 114 -7.07 10.52 6.58
CA ASP A 114 -6.13 11.44 5.92
C ASP A 114 -6.66 11.99 4.59
N ASN A 115 -5.82 12.78 3.91
CA ASN A 115 -6.14 13.37 2.62
C ASN A 115 -6.20 12.34 1.46
N GLN A 116 -6.03 11.05 1.73
CA GLN A 116 -6.22 9.99 0.74
C GLN A 116 -7.67 9.51 0.66
N ILE A 117 -8.55 10.01 1.55
CA ILE A 117 -9.99 9.69 1.69
C ILE A 117 -10.23 8.25 2.17
N VAL A 118 -9.66 7.27 1.46
CA VAL A 118 -9.61 5.85 1.79
C VAL A 118 -8.25 5.32 1.37
N SER A 119 -7.53 4.67 2.27
CA SER A 119 -6.36 3.85 1.96
C SER A 119 -6.60 2.43 2.43
N TRP A 120 -6.22 1.44 1.62
CA TRP A 120 -6.46 0.03 1.94
C TRP A 120 -5.26 -0.85 1.60
N GLY A 121 -5.17 -1.98 2.29
CA GLY A 121 -4.27 -3.05 1.95
C GLY A 121 -2.92 -2.95 2.63
N MET A 122 -2.09 -3.94 2.33
CA MET A 122 -0.82 -4.14 3.01
C MET A 122 0.17 -2.97 2.84
N ALA A 123 0.06 -2.21 1.75
CA ALA A 123 0.87 -1.02 1.47
C ALA A 123 0.09 0.31 1.56
N GLN A 124 -1.14 0.30 2.12
CA GLN A 124 -2.01 1.47 2.21
C GLN A 124 -2.21 2.16 0.84
N PHE A 125 -2.62 1.39 -0.16
CA PHE A 125 -2.95 1.91 -1.48
C PHE A 125 -4.08 2.93 -1.36
N ALA A 126 -3.89 4.11 -1.94
CA ALA A 126 -4.64 5.31 -1.64
C ALA A 126 -5.68 5.64 -2.72
N GLY A 127 -6.87 6.00 -2.28
CA GLY A 127 -8.02 6.35 -3.10
C GLY A 127 -7.78 7.62 -3.91
N HIS A 128 -7.50 8.73 -3.22
CA HIS A 128 -7.25 10.03 -3.85
C HIS A 128 -6.01 10.02 -4.76
N ALA A 129 -4.88 9.44 -4.30
CA ALA A 129 -3.68 9.30 -5.14
C ALA A 129 -3.89 8.38 -6.37
N GLY A 130 -4.95 7.57 -6.39
CA GLY A 130 -5.33 6.69 -7.49
C GLY A 130 -4.60 5.34 -7.51
N THR A 131 -3.75 5.04 -6.52
CA THR A 131 -3.09 3.73 -6.44
C THR A 131 -4.05 2.63 -6.05
N LEU A 132 -5.08 2.93 -5.23
CA LEU A 132 -6.11 1.96 -4.87
C LEU A 132 -6.97 1.55 -6.08
N ALA A 133 -7.38 2.51 -6.91
CA ALA A 133 -8.17 2.21 -8.11
C ALA A 133 -7.40 1.29 -9.09
N LYS A 134 -6.08 1.54 -9.26
CA LYS A 134 -5.21 0.67 -10.08
C LYS A 134 -5.02 -0.73 -9.48
N LEU A 135 -4.92 -0.83 -8.16
CA LEU A 135 -4.89 -2.13 -7.51
C LEU A 135 -6.21 -2.89 -7.76
N LEU A 136 -7.34 -2.23 -7.55
CA LEU A 136 -8.64 -2.86 -7.75
C LEU A 136 -8.83 -3.29 -9.21
N SER A 137 -8.34 -2.54 -10.19
CA SER A 137 -8.40 -2.97 -11.60
C SER A 137 -7.52 -4.20 -11.84
N PHE A 138 -6.30 -4.21 -11.28
CA PHE A 138 -5.41 -5.37 -11.32
C PHE A 138 -6.05 -6.62 -10.69
N LEU A 139 -6.74 -6.47 -9.56
CA LEU A 139 -7.42 -7.59 -8.89
C LEU A 139 -8.65 -8.08 -9.67
N LYS A 140 -9.39 -7.16 -10.30
CA LYS A 140 -10.54 -7.45 -11.15
C LYS A 140 -10.17 -8.25 -12.39
N GLU A 141 -9.07 -7.89 -13.05
CA GLU A 141 -8.63 -8.48 -14.32
C GLU A 141 -7.83 -9.77 -14.14
N SER A 142 -7.29 -10.02 -12.94
CA SER A 142 -6.48 -11.20 -12.65
C SER A 142 -7.34 -12.46 -12.48
N PRO A 143 -7.08 -13.55 -13.24
CA PRO A 143 -7.81 -14.81 -13.10
C PRO A 143 -7.76 -15.40 -11.69
N ARG A 144 -6.68 -15.13 -10.95
CA ARG A 144 -6.49 -15.57 -9.57
C ARG A 144 -7.52 -14.95 -8.62
N SER A 145 -7.78 -13.65 -8.77
CA SER A 145 -8.54 -12.87 -7.79
C SER A 145 -9.92 -12.45 -8.26
N GLN A 146 -10.24 -12.58 -9.55
CA GLN A 146 -11.49 -12.10 -10.13
C GLN A 146 -12.75 -12.62 -9.40
N ALA A 147 -12.74 -13.89 -8.97
CA ALA A 147 -13.90 -14.48 -8.28
C ALA A 147 -14.12 -13.85 -6.90
N ALA A 148 -13.04 -13.71 -6.12
CA ALA A 148 -13.07 -13.02 -4.83
C ALA A 148 -13.43 -11.54 -5.00
N TYR A 149 -12.89 -10.88 -6.04
CA TYR A 149 -13.21 -9.49 -6.38
C TYR A 149 -14.70 -9.31 -6.68
N ALA A 150 -15.28 -10.16 -7.52
CA ALA A 150 -16.70 -10.11 -7.85
C ALA A 150 -17.59 -10.30 -6.61
N ARG A 151 -17.25 -11.28 -5.76
CA ARG A 151 -17.99 -11.58 -4.53
C ARG A 151 -17.93 -10.44 -3.51
N LEU A 152 -16.75 -9.86 -3.29
CA LEU A 152 -16.53 -8.93 -2.17
C LEU A 152 -16.75 -7.47 -2.57
N PHE A 153 -16.39 -7.07 -3.79
CA PHE A 153 -16.54 -5.70 -4.25
C PHE A 153 -17.78 -5.52 -5.14
N VAL A 154 -17.85 -6.23 -6.27
CA VAL A 154 -18.91 -5.99 -7.28
C VAL A 154 -20.29 -6.27 -6.73
N ALA A 155 -20.48 -7.41 -6.04
CA ALA A 155 -21.75 -7.75 -5.40
C ALA A 155 -22.17 -6.71 -4.36
N ASN A 156 -21.21 -5.97 -3.78
CA ASN A 156 -21.45 -4.92 -2.81
C ASN A 156 -21.58 -3.52 -3.41
N GLY A 157 -21.54 -3.39 -4.75
CA GLY A 157 -21.68 -2.14 -5.47
C GLY A 157 -20.37 -1.36 -5.61
N VAL A 158 -19.22 -1.98 -5.39
CA VAL A 158 -17.90 -1.37 -5.62
C VAL A 158 -17.27 -1.98 -6.86
N ASP A 159 -16.88 -1.13 -7.80
CA ASP A 159 -16.15 -1.53 -9.00
C ASP A 159 -15.11 -0.46 -9.37
N VAL A 160 -14.40 -0.66 -10.47
CA VAL A 160 -13.48 0.31 -11.08
C VAL A 160 -13.67 0.41 -12.58
N ASP A 161 -13.37 1.60 -13.09
CA ASP A 161 -13.43 1.94 -14.51
C ASP A 161 -12.27 2.88 -14.90
N TYR A 162 -12.01 2.98 -16.20
CA TYR A 162 -11.01 3.86 -16.78
C TYR A 162 -11.68 4.96 -17.62
N GLY A 163 -11.43 6.22 -17.27
CA GLY A 163 -12.05 7.33 -18.00
C GLY A 163 -11.85 8.66 -17.31
N ALA A 164 -12.65 9.66 -17.70
CA ALA A 164 -12.73 10.92 -16.99
C ALA A 164 -13.55 10.73 -15.70
N TYR A 165 -13.08 11.30 -14.58
CA TYR A 165 -13.74 11.19 -13.29
C TYR A 165 -13.57 12.45 -12.43
N PRO A 166 -14.47 12.70 -11.46
CA PRO A 166 -14.37 13.82 -10.54
C PRO A 166 -13.20 13.66 -9.57
N TYR A 167 -12.37 14.70 -9.45
CA TYR A 167 -11.15 14.73 -8.64
C TYR A 167 -11.03 16.05 -7.88
N LEU A 168 -10.80 15.98 -6.57
CA LEU A 168 -10.68 17.13 -5.70
C LEU A 168 -9.25 17.68 -5.73
N ASN A 169 -9.05 18.81 -6.41
CA ASN A 169 -7.76 19.48 -6.44
C ASN A 169 -7.80 20.72 -5.56
N LYS A 170 -7.03 20.73 -4.46
CA LYS A 170 -6.97 21.86 -3.50
C LYS A 170 -8.35 22.32 -2.98
N GLY A 171 -9.28 21.38 -2.82
CA GLY A 171 -10.64 21.66 -2.33
C GLY A 171 -11.65 22.00 -3.42
N GLU A 172 -11.23 22.12 -4.67
CA GLU A 172 -12.10 22.37 -5.82
C GLU A 172 -12.30 21.09 -6.64
N LEU A 173 -13.54 20.84 -7.05
CA LEU A 173 -13.85 19.68 -7.88
C LEU A 173 -13.41 19.96 -9.32
N SER A 174 -12.55 19.08 -9.83
CA SER A 174 -12.01 19.11 -11.19
C SER A 174 -12.23 17.75 -11.85
N SER A 175 -11.75 17.58 -13.10
CA SER A 175 -11.78 16.29 -13.79
C SER A 175 -10.36 15.77 -14.01
N ARG A 176 -10.17 14.47 -13.84
CA ARG A 176 -8.93 13.75 -14.17
C ARG A 176 -9.25 12.53 -15.03
N LYS A 177 -8.29 12.09 -15.86
CA LYS A 177 -8.40 10.87 -16.64
C LYS A 177 -7.55 9.74 -16.04
N GLY A 178 -8.13 8.56 -15.89
CA GLY A 178 -7.44 7.36 -15.41
C GLY A 178 -8.37 6.35 -14.76
N TRP A 179 -7.77 5.35 -14.11
CA TRP A 179 -8.48 4.41 -13.26
C TRP A 179 -9.10 5.11 -12.05
N HIS A 180 -10.37 4.83 -11.78
CA HIS A 180 -11.12 5.39 -10.66
C HIS A 180 -12.13 4.38 -10.11
N VAL A 181 -12.55 4.58 -8.86
CA VAL A 181 -13.63 3.79 -8.26
C VAL A 181 -14.97 4.21 -8.83
N VAL A 182 -15.86 3.23 -8.96
CA VAL A 182 -17.28 3.40 -9.22
C VAL A 182 -18.03 2.75 -8.05
N VAL A 183 -18.83 3.52 -7.33
CA VAL A 183 -19.62 3.03 -6.21
C VAL A 183 -21.10 3.26 -6.50
N ARG A 184 -21.87 2.18 -6.53
CA ARG A 184 -23.33 2.22 -6.67
C ARG A 184 -23.97 2.28 -5.29
N GLY A 185 -24.67 3.38 -5.04
CA GLY A 185 -25.44 3.58 -3.83
C GLY A 185 -26.69 2.72 -3.78
N HIS A 186 -27.23 2.54 -2.57
CA HIS A 186 -28.51 1.83 -2.36
C HIS A 186 -29.71 2.57 -2.99
N ASP A 187 -29.56 3.87 -3.23
CA ASP A 187 -30.49 4.77 -3.91
C ASP A 187 -30.40 4.67 -5.45
N GLY A 188 -29.53 3.79 -5.96
CA GLY A 188 -29.26 3.67 -7.40
C GLY A 188 -28.34 4.76 -7.95
N ALA A 189 -27.89 5.71 -7.12
CA ALA A 189 -26.94 6.73 -7.54
C ALA A 189 -25.56 6.11 -7.78
N GLU A 190 -24.80 6.69 -8.71
CA GLU A 190 -23.44 6.27 -9.00
C GLU A 190 -22.44 7.37 -8.62
N TYR A 191 -21.45 7.00 -7.79
CA TYR A 191 -20.41 7.89 -7.32
C TYR A 191 -19.07 7.44 -7.90
N ARG A 192 -18.30 8.39 -8.45
CA ARG A 192 -17.03 8.10 -9.13
C ARG A 192 -15.89 8.90 -8.51
N GLY A 193 -14.67 8.36 -8.53
CA GLY A 193 -13.47 9.10 -8.09
C GLY A 193 -13.54 9.49 -6.60
N ASP A 194 -13.17 10.72 -6.28
CA ASP A 194 -13.17 11.21 -4.90
C ASP A 194 -14.56 11.19 -4.23
N PRO A 195 -15.66 11.61 -4.91
CA PRO A 195 -17.02 11.36 -4.42
C PRO A 195 -17.33 9.89 -4.13
N GLY A 196 -16.81 8.96 -4.94
CA GLY A 196 -16.96 7.52 -4.71
C GLY A 196 -16.28 7.06 -3.42
N TRP A 197 -15.04 7.50 -3.20
CA TRP A 197 -14.32 7.22 -1.96
C TRP A 197 -14.99 7.86 -0.74
N ALA A 198 -15.47 9.09 -0.88
CA ALA A 198 -16.20 9.80 0.17
C ALA A 198 -17.51 9.10 0.53
N TYR A 199 -18.26 8.59 -0.46
CA TYR A 199 -19.43 7.77 -0.19
C TYR A 199 -19.05 6.48 0.53
N LEU A 200 -18.08 5.74 0.02
CA LEU A 200 -17.65 4.45 0.55
C LEU A 200 -17.34 4.51 2.05
N ARG A 201 -16.52 5.48 2.48
CA ARG A 201 -16.07 5.59 3.87
C ARG A 201 -17.19 5.89 4.89
N THR A 202 -18.37 6.28 4.43
CA THR A 202 -19.55 6.52 5.29
C THR A 202 -20.41 5.26 5.46
N ARG A 203 -20.14 4.20 4.69
CA ARG A 203 -20.99 3.01 4.63
C ARG A 203 -20.30 1.83 5.33
N PRO A 204 -20.79 1.39 6.49
CA PRO A 204 -20.14 0.32 7.22
C PRO A 204 -20.00 -0.98 6.43
N ARG A 205 -21.01 -1.32 5.61
CA ARG A 205 -20.96 -2.47 4.71
C ARG A 205 -19.78 -2.42 3.75
N LEU A 206 -19.53 -1.26 3.13
CA LEU A 206 -18.46 -1.11 2.15
C LEU A 206 -17.09 -1.08 2.81
N VAL A 207 -16.96 -0.42 3.96
CA VAL A 207 -15.73 -0.47 4.78
C VAL A 207 -15.42 -1.91 5.19
N GLY A 208 -16.41 -2.65 5.69
CA GLY A 208 -16.26 -4.06 6.07
C GLY A 208 -15.95 -4.97 4.89
N ALA A 209 -16.50 -4.71 3.70
CA ALA A 209 -16.17 -5.45 2.48
C ALA A 209 -14.67 -5.39 2.16
N PHE A 210 -14.04 -4.21 2.30
CA PHE A 210 -12.59 -4.06 2.13
C PHE A 210 -11.80 -4.83 3.20
N MET A 211 -12.22 -4.78 4.46
CA MET A 211 -11.56 -5.54 5.53
C MET A 211 -11.66 -7.05 5.30
N LEU A 212 -12.84 -7.57 4.94
CA LEU A 212 -13.07 -8.98 4.60
C LEU A 212 -12.30 -9.39 3.34
N ALA A 213 -12.23 -8.52 2.33
CA ALA A 213 -11.43 -8.76 1.14
C ALA A 213 -9.95 -8.95 1.44
N GLY A 214 -9.45 -8.27 2.47
CA GLY A 214 -8.10 -8.48 2.97
C GLY A 214 -7.88 -9.80 3.71
N ASN A 215 -8.93 -10.58 3.97
CA ASN A 215 -8.81 -11.93 4.51
C ASN A 215 -8.83 -13.03 3.43
N ASP A 216 -9.02 -12.65 2.17
CA ASP A 216 -9.01 -13.58 1.04
C ASP A 216 -7.56 -13.81 0.56
N PRO A 217 -7.07 -15.06 0.54
CA PRO A 217 -5.67 -15.32 0.21
C PRO A 217 -5.28 -14.96 -1.23
N ASP A 218 -6.21 -15.05 -2.18
CA ASP A 218 -5.92 -14.73 -3.58
C ASP A 218 -5.87 -13.22 -3.82
N LEU A 219 -6.72 -12.46 -3.11
CA LEU A 219 -6.59 -11.00 -3.08
C LEU A 219 -5.31 -10.56 -2.35
N ALA A 220 -4.89 -11.24 -1.28
CA ALA A 220 -3.64 -10.95 -0.59
C ALA A 220 -2.42 -11.13 -1.51
N VAL A 221 -2.33 -12.25 -2.23
CA VAL A 221 -1.28 -12.47 -3.24
C VAL A 221 -1.37 -11.44 -4.36
N GLY A 222 -2.58 -11.10 -4.82
CA GLY A 222 -2.80 -10.06 -5.82
C GLY A 222 -2.27 -8.68 -5.39
N GLN A 223 -2.43 -8.30 -4.11
CA GLN A 223 -1.85 -7.07 -3.57
C GLN A 223 -0.32 -7.06 -3.64
N CYS A 224 0.34 -8.19 -3.33
CA CYS A 224 1.79 -8.33 -3.45
C CYS A 224 2.22 -8.18 -4.91
N LEU A 225 1.61 -8.92 -5.83
CA LEU A 225 1.94 -8.86 -7.26
C LEU A 225 1.77 -7.44 -7.85
N PHE A 226 0.67 -6.78 -7.50
CA PHE A 226 0.47 -5.38 -7.88
C PHE A 226 1.57 -4.49 -7.31
N TRP A 227 1.92 -4.65 -6.02
CA TRP A 227 2.95 -3.85 -5.39
C TRP A 227 4.32 -4.01 -6.06
N ARG A 228 4.69 -5.25 -6.41
CA ARG A 228 5.91 -5.52 -7.18
C ARG A 228 5.90 -4.77 -8.50
N ALA A 229 4.83 -4.91 -9.28
CA ALA A 229 4.72 -4.32 -10.60
C ALA A 229 4.63 -2.78 -10.58
N ALA A 230 3.98 -2.20 -9.56
CA ALA A 230 3.71 -0.77 -9.49
C ALA A 230 4.79 0.02 -8.74
N PHE A 231 5.54 -0.61 -7.83
CA PHE A 231 6.49 0.08 -6.95
C PHE A 231 7.90 -0.49 -7.03
N LEU A 232 8.08 -1.79 -6.77
CA LEU A 232 9.41 -2.41 -6.75
C LEU A 232 10.10 -2.28 -8.11
N THR A 233 9.52 -2.88 -9.14
CA THR A 233 10.12 -2.95 -10.48
C THR A 233 10.34 -1.56 -11.08
N PRO A 234 9.38 -0.61 -11.06
CA PRO A 234 9.59 0.72 -11.62
C PRO A 234 10.59 1.59 -10.86
N ALA A 235 10.79 1.36 -9.56
CA ALA A 235 11.76 2.09 -8.76
C ALA A 235 13.18 1.63 -9.10
N ILE A 236 13.45 0.32 -9.07
CA ILE A 236 14.80 -0.21 -9.31
C ILE A 236 15.23 -0.11 -10.78
N ASN A 237 14.27 -0.18 -11.73
CA ASN A 237 14.56 -0.06 -13.16
C ASN A 237 14.55 1.40 -13.66
N ARG A 238 14.44 2.38 -12.75
CA ARG A 238 14.45 3.79 -13.14
C ARG A 238 15.82 4.14 -13.72
N VAL A 239 15.87 4.62 -14.96
CA VAL A 239 17.14 5.08 -15.57
C VAL A 239 17.56 6.43 -14.97
N VAL A 240 18.81 6.50 -14.51
CA VAL A 240 19.49 7.60 -13.82
C VAL A 240 20.95 7.75 -14.31
N GLY A 241 21.66 8.77 -13.87
CA GLY A 241 23.10 8.97 -14.11
C GLY A 241 23.46 9.41 -15.53
N LYS A 242 22.51 9.98 -16.28
CA LYS A 242 22.75 10.46 -17.65
C LYS A 242 23.76 11.60 -17.68
N ARG A 243 24.75 11.52 -18.58
CA ARG A 243 25.62 12.65 -19.00
C ARG A 243 25.59 12.78 -20.51
N ASP A 244 26.04 13.92 -21.03
CA ASP A 244 25.86 14.45 -22.40
C ASP A 244 26.19 13.52 -23.59
N ALA A 245 26.72 12.31 -23.37
CA ALA A 245 26.91 11.28 -24.39
C ALA A 245 26.58 9.83 -23.95
N GLY A 246 26.07 9.61 -22.73
CA GLY A 246 25.76 8.29 -22.17
C GLY A 246 24.28 8.12 -21.82
N GLY A 247 23.71 6.96 -22.16
CA GLY A 247 22.27 6.66 -22.01
C GLY A 247 21.72 6.59 -20.58
N GLY A 248 22.57 6.77 -19.55
CA GLY A 248 22.27 6.44 -18.16
C GLY A 248 22.17 4.94 -17.94
N ALA A 249 21.87 4.51 -16.72
CA ALA A 249 21.61 3.12 -16.39
C ALA A 249 20.47 2.99 -15.36
N PRO A 250 19.76 1.85 -15.32
CA PRO A 250 18.87 1.50 -14.22
C PRO A 250 19.52 1.67 -12.85
N ILE A 251 18.76 2.07 -11.83
CA ILE A 251 19.25 2.15 -10.45
C ILE A 251 19.82 0.80 -9.97
N SER A 252 19.23 -0.32 -10.39
CA SER A 252 19.70 -1.67 -10.09
C SER A 252 21.11 -1.98 -10.59
N ASP A 253 21.64 -1.22 -11.54
CA ASP A 253 23.02 -1.41 -12.01
C ASP A 253 24.02 -0.71 -11.05
N PHE A 254 23.57 0.39 -10.43
CA PHE A 254 24.35 1.13 -9.44
C PHE A 254 24.26 0.48 -8.04
N LEU A 255 23.06 0.10 -7.61
CA LEU A 255 22.79 -0.53 -6.31
C LEU A 255 22.39 -1.98 -6.52
N THR A 256 23.14 -2.91 -5.96
CA THR A 256 22.91 -4.35 -6.15
C THR A 256 22.76 -5.11 -4.83
N SER A 257 22.81 -4.41 -3.69
CA SER A 257 22.42 -4.97 -2.40
C SER A 257 20.91 -4.94 -2.20
N GLN A 258 20.38 -5.92 -1.45
CA GLN A 258 18.98 -5.92 -1.07
C GLN A 258 18.62 -4.67 -0.25
N TYR A 259 19.50 -4.29 0.68
CA TYR A 259 19.34 -3.10 1.52
C TYR A 259 19.24 -1.82 0.68
N GLY A 260 20.21 -1.55 -0.19
CA GLY A 260 20.25 -0.32 -0.99
C GLY A 260 19.02 -0.17 -1.89
N LEU A 261 18.61 -1.25 -2.54
CA LEU A 261 17.40 -1.24 -3.36
C LEU A 261 16.13 -1.09 -2.52
N ALA A 262 16.06 -1.66 -1.31
CA ALA A 262 14.92 -1.44 -0.42
C ALA A 262 14.74 0.03 -0.04
N LEU A 263 15.84 0.79 0.15
CA LEU A 263 15.76 2.24 0.40
C LEU A 263 15.17 2.99 -0.79
N ILE A 264 15.55 2.63 -2.02
CA ILE A 264 15.01 3.24 -3.24
C ILE A 264 13.53 2.91 -3.44
N VAL A 265 13.14 1.65 -3.19
CA VAL A 265 11.75 1.22 -3.28
C VAL A 265 10.90 1.93 -2.23
N ARG A 266 11.42 2.10 -1.02
CA ARG A 266 10.79 2.86 0.05
C ARG A 266 10.59 4.33 -0.34
N LEU A 267 11.58 4.94 -0.99
CA LEU A 267 11.47 6.27 -1.56
C LEU A 267 10.39 6.32 -2.65
N GLY A 268 10.35 5.31 -3.52
CA GLY A 268 9.35 5.15 -4.59
C GLY A 268 7.91 5.03 -4.07
N ASN A 269 7.70 4.31 -2.97
CA ASN A 269 6.38 4.16 -2.34
C ASN A 269 5.78 5.50 -1.89
N TRP A 270 6.62 6.43 -1.44
CA TRP A 270 6.16 7.66 -0.78
C TRP A 270 6.33 8.91 -1.63
N MET A 271 7.39 8.95 -2.42
CA MET A 271 7.85 10.12 -3.17
C MET A 271 8.29 9.70 -4.58
N PRO A 272 7.41 9.03 -5.37
CA PRO A 272 7.79 8.45 -6.65
C PRO A 272 8.36 9.46 -7.65
N ALA A 273 7.90 10.71 -7.59
CA ALA A 273 8.40 11.81 -8.43
C ALA A 273 9.87 12.16 -8.17
N TYR A 274 10.38 11.88 -6.97
CA TYR A 274 11.72 12.28 -6.54
C TYR A 274 12.78 11.19 -6.75
N VAL A 275 12.39 9.95 -7.02
CA VAL A 275 13.33 8.81 -7.17
C VAL A 275 14.43 9.12 -8.18
N ARG A 276 14.07 9.59 -9.39
CA ARG A 276 15.06 9.96 -10.41
C ARG A 276 15.92 11.13 -9.93
N LYS A 277 15.27 12.28 -9.65
CA LYS A 277 15.99 13.53 -9.35
C LYS A 277 16.98 13.34 -8.21
N TRP A 278 16.54 12.75 -7.10
CA TRP A 278 17.40 12.57 -5.93
C TRP A 278 18.54 11.59 -6.23
N THR A 279 18.27 10.51 -6.97
CA THR A 279 19.33 9.59 -7.36
C THR A 279 20.37 10.25 -8.24
N ASP A 280 19.96 11.05 -9.23
CA ASP A 280 20.87 11.85 -10.06
C ASP A 280 21.70 12.82 -9.18
N ASP A 281 21.03 13.58 -8.30
CA ASP A 281 21.70 14.49 -7.35
C ASP A 281 22.75 13.75 -6.47
N PHE A 282 22.46 12.51 -6.04
CA PHE A 282 23.38 11.71 -5.22
C PHE A 282 24.57 11.18 -6.01
N ILE A 283 24.35 10.74 -7.25
CA ILE A 283 25.42 10.31 -8.16
C ILE A 283 26.37 11.49 -8.43
N ASP A 284 25.83 12.69 -8.70
CA ASP A 284 26.63 13.89 -8.93
C ASP A 284 27.42 14.33 -7.68
N ALA A 285 26.81 14.22 -6.50
CA ALA A 285 27.49 14.49 -5.24
C ALA A 285 28.66 13.51 -5.01
N LEU A 286 28.43 12.21 -5.23
CA LEU A 286 29.49 11.21 -5.14
C LEU A 286 30.60 11.42 -6.17
N ALA A 287 30.25 11.81 -7.40
CA ALA A 287 31.24 12.13 -8.43
C ALA A 287 32.13 13.33 -8.03
N SER A 288 31.54 14.32 -7.36
CA SER A 288 32.26 15.48 -6.82
C SER A 288 33.17 15.12 -5.63
N GLU A 289 32.70 14.23 -4.75
CA GLU A 289 33.47 13.74 -3.60
C GLU A 289 34.60 12.77 -4.00
N HIS A 290 34.44 12.11 -5.16
CA HIS A 290 35.39 11.13 -5.68
C HIS A 290 35.81 11.44 -7.13
N PRO A 291 36.51 12.57 -7.39
CA PRO A 291 36.77 13.07 -8.75
C PRO A 291 37.64 12.14 -9.60
N LYS A 292 38.37 11.21 -8.98
CA LYS A 292 39.19 10.20 -9.67
C LYS A 292 38.41 8.92 -10.04
N ARG A 293 37.16 8.78 -9.58
CA ARG A 293 36.32 7.60 -9.82
C ARG A 293 35.32 7.87 -10.94
N ARG A 294 35.01 6.83 -11.72
CA ARG A 294 34.00 6.89 -12.79
C ARG A 294 32.59 6.69 -12.24
N VAL A 295 32.15 7.51 -11.28
CA VAL A 295 30.90 7.30 -10.51
C VAL A 295 29.64 7.18 -11.40
N HIS A 296 29.62 7.78 -12.59
CA HIS A 296 28.51 7.62 -13.54
C HIS A 296 28.48 6.27 -14.29
N ASP A 297 29.54 5.47 -14.17
CA ASP A 297 29.62 4.11 -14.72
C ASP A 297 29.31 3.10 -13.60
N PRO A 298 28.15 2.42 -13.61
CA PRO A 298 27.79 1.43 -12.59
C PRO A 298 28.79 0.28 -12.48
N LYS A 299 29.55 -0.04 -13.54
CA LYS A 299 30.58 -1.09 -13.50
C LYS A 299 31.79 -0.72 -12.63
N SER A 300 31.93 0.55 -12.27
CA SER A 300 33.00 1.05 -11.40
C SER A 300 32.61 1.14 -9.92
N TRP A 301 31.37 0.77 -9.59
CA TRP A 301 30.86 0.80 -8.23
C TRP A 301 31.35 -0.39 -7.43
N ASP A 302 31.85 -0.08 -6.24
CA ASP A 302 32.22 -1.02 -5.19
C ASP A 302 31.26 -0.87 -4.00
N GLN A 303 31.49 -1.70 -2.98
CA GLN A 303 30.71 -1.65 -1.74
C GLN A 303 30.71 -0.25 -1.10
N ALA A 304 31.86 0.44 -1.10
CA ALA A 304 32.01 1.75 -0.47
C ALA A 304 31.16 2.84 -1.15
N LEU A 305 31.09 2.88 -2.49
CA LEU A 305 30.20 3.83 -3.18
C LEU A 305 28.73 3.52 -2.91
N GLU A 306 28.36 2.24 -2.90
CA GLU A 306 26.99 1.83 -2.63
C GLU A 306 26.55 2.22 -1.22
N GLU A 307 27.40 1.99 -0.21
CA GLU A 307 27.16 2.42 1.17
C GLU A 307 27.07 3.95 1.29
N ALA A 308 27.99 4.68 0.66
CA ALA A 308 27.96 6.15 0.66
C ALA A 308 26.67 6.69 -0.01
N PHE A 309 26.22 6.06 -1.09
CA PHE A 309 24.94 6.39 -1.72
C PHE A 309 23.77 6.13 -0.76
N CYS A 310 23.75 4.98 -0.09
CA CYS A 310 22.70 4.64 0.87
C CYS A 310 22.61 5.65 2.01
N GLU A 311 23.74 6.14 2.54
CA GLU A 311 23.74 7.19 3.55
C GLU A 311 23.19 8.52 3.01
N LYS A 312 23.49 8.91 1.75
CA LYS A 312 22.88 10.10 1.14
C LYS A 312 21.36 9.98 1.03
N VAL A 313 20.83 8.80 0.68
CA VAL A 313 19.37 8.55 0.68
C VAL A 313 18.79 8.76 2.08
N LYS A 314 19.42 8.18 3.10
CA LYS A 314 18.98 8.30 4.50
C LYS A 314 19.04 9.74 5.00
N ASP A 315 20.13 10.46 4.74
CA ASP A 315 20.33 11.85 5.16
C ASP A 315 19.32 12.79 4.51
N ARG A 316 19.15 12.69 3.20
CA ARG A 316 18.13 13.47 2.50
C ARG A 316 16.75 13.18 3.06
N ARG A 317 16.46 11.92 3.40
CA ARG A 317 15.18 11.58 4.02
C ARG A 317 15.03 12.16 5.42
N ARG A 318 16.05 12.09 6.27
CA ARG A 318 16.02 12.67 7.62
C ARG A 318 15.70 14.17 7.57
N ALA A 319 16.23 14.87 6.58
CA ALA A 319 15.97 16.30 6.37
C ALA A 319 14.50 16.61 6.03
N VAL A 320 13.78 15.69 5.37
CA VAL A 320 12.37 15.91 4.99
C VAL A 320 11.35 15.22 5.90
N LYS A 321 11.73 14.15 6.62
CA LYS A 321 10.89 13.45 7.60
C LYS A 321 11.75 12.65 8.58
N LYS A 322 11.74 13.06 9.84
CA LYS A 322 12.46 12.41 10.94
C LYS A 322 11.99 10.96 11.17
N GLY A 323 12.92 10.08 11.53
CA GLY A 323 12.66 8.74 12.09
C GLY A 323 12.29 7.65 11.07
N SER A 324 12.23 7.94 9.78
CA SER A 324 11.72 6.98 8.80
C SER A 324 12.72 5.90 8.37
N TYR A 325 14.03 6.14 8.47
CA TYR A 325 15.07 5.28 7.87
C TYR A 325 16.09 4.76 8.88
N ASP A 326 16.05 5.21 10.14
CA ASP A 326 17.07 4.86 11.14
C ASP A 326 16.96 3.40 11.61
N THR A 327 15.76 2.82 11.56
CA THR A 327 15.48 1.41 11.93
C THR A 327 14.91 0.60 10.77
N TYR A 328 15.07 1.11 9.55
CA TYR A 328 14.45 0.56 8.35
C TYR A 328 15.32 -0.51 7.71
N ALA A 329 14.70 -1.66 7.39
CA ALA A 329 15.30 -2.77 6.62
C ALA A 329 16.67 -3.27 7.13
N LEU A 330 16.93 -3.18 8.44
CA LEU A 330 18.23 -3.54 9.02
C LEU A 330 18.56 -5.04 8.89
N ASP A 331 17.55 -5.85 8.63
CA ASP A 331 17.60 -7.29 8.41
C ASP A 331 17.93 -7.70 6.97
N LEU A 332 17.99 -6.75 6.02
CA LEU A 332 18.36 -7.03 4.64
C LEU A 332 19.87 -7.06 4.42
N ASP A 333 20.30 -7.92 3.51
CA ASP A 333 21.70 -8.04 3.12
C ASP A 333 22.20 -6.74 2.47
N ARG A 334 23.39 -6.30 2.92
CA ARG A 334 24.07 -5.08 2.49
C ARG A 334 25.18 -5.36 1.48
N ALA A 335 25.55 -6.62 1.28
CA ALA A 335 26.59 -6.99 0.34
C ALA A 335 26.16 -6.64 -1.09
N ARG A 336 27.05 -5.99 -1.84
CA ARG A 336 26.90 -5.77 -3.27
C ARG A 336 26.67 -7.10 -3.99
N GLY A 337 25.65 -7.17 -4.84
CA GLY A 337 25.24 -8.39 -5.55
C GLY A 337 24.27 -9.30 -4.78
N SER A 338 23.90 -8.99 -3.53
CA SER A 338 22.95 -9.80 -2.75
C SER A 338 21.50 -9.73 -3.28
N PHE A 339 21.18 -8.77 -4.15
CA PHE A 339 19.88 -8.72 -4.81
C PHE A 339 19.90 -9.48 -6.14
N THR A 340 19.15 -10.58 -6.17
CA THR A 340 18.91 -11.42 -7.34
C THR A 340 17.46 -11.29 -7.80
N PRO A 341 17.15 -10.55 -8.88
CA PRO A 341 15.77 -10.41 -9.35
C PRO A 341 15.26 -11.70 -10.02
N GLY A 342 13.95 -11.91 -10.01
CA GLY A 342 13.31 -12.98 -10.80
C GLY A 342 13.09 -14.26 -10.00
N ARG A 343 13.05 -15.41 -10.67
CA ARG A 343 12.98 -16.71 -9.97
C ARG A 343 14.42 -17.18 -9.79
N GLU A 344 14.82 -17.52 -8.57
CA GLU A 344 16.03 -18.32 -8.40
C GLU A 344 15.71 -19.66 -9.05
N ASP A 345 16.37 -19.97 -10.17
CA ASP A 345 16.28 -21.29 -10.77
C ASP A 345 16.85 -22.29 -9.76
N ASP A 346 16.07 -23.34 -9.45
CA ASP A 346 16.38 -24.39 -8.48
C ASP A 346 17.69 -25.13 -8.79
#